data_AF-A0A2E1Q3H2-F1
#
_entry.id   AF-A0A2E1Q3H2-F1
#
_cell.length_a   1.000
_cell.length_b   1.000
_cell.length_c   1.000
_cell.angle_alpha   90.00
_cell.angle_beta   90.00
_cell.angle_gamma   90.00
#
_symmetry.space_group_name_H-M   'P 1'
#
loop_
_entity.id
_entity.type
_entity.pdbx_description
1 polymer ?
#
loop_
_entity_poly.entity_id
_entity_poly.type
_entity_poly.pdbx_seq_one_letter_code
_entity_poly.pdbx_strand_id
1 'polypeptide(L)'
;MGCHTFCGQLDTGNFLPKIPFMSAKQRGLVAVSILLTILGILFYTTRNSENSLEQKDFANQEQNDSSVVNALKAPSNLKTASQDKSKDSPSAAAANKLPPSNKELEDWLQKESKDLTRMPDFNEKEFQEKVEGLTPENLETLKKISLSEKREANLRVLSLYMLGQNSGAGVYLEDFLKQPIPLSPQAAPHSVDEMKNQREKALRVMALERKIAAAPSKKAAKNELQGLLGQINDPWLRDFIQRRLAELASE
;
A
#
# COMPACT_ATOMS: atom_id res chain seq x y z
N MET A 1 -58.30 -28.50 -13.52
CA MET A 1 -56.98 -28.02 -13.05
C MET A 1 -57.24 -27.13 -11.85
N GLY A 2 -56.95 -27.63 -10.66
CA GLY A 2 -57.41 -27.04 -9.39
C GLY A 2 -56.42 -26.04 -8.80
N CYS A 3 -56.94 -24.89 -8.37
CA CYS A 3 -56.23 -23.92 -7.55
C CYS A 3 -56.08 -24.44 -6.12
N HIS A 4 -54.86 -24.49 -5.61
CA HIS A 4 -54.58 -24.67 -4.18
C HIS A 4 -54.20 -23.33 -3.55
N THR A 5 -55.09 -22.84 -2.69
CA THR A 5 -54.89 -21.67 -1.83
C THR A 5 -54.11 -22.11 -0.59
N PHE A 6 -52.90 -21.58 -0.41
CA PHE A 6 -52.06 -21.85 0.77
C PHE A 6 -52.32 -20.74 1.80
N CYS A 7 -53.01 -21.08 2.90
CA CYS A 7 -53.25 -20.18 4.03
C CYS A 7 -52.25 -20.52 5.13
N GLY A 8 -51.20 -19.70 5.29
CA GLY A 8 -50.18 -19.85 6.33
C GLY A 8 -50.54 -19.03 7.57
N GLN A 9 -50.80 -19.70 8.67
CA GLN A 9 -51.14 -19.13 9.98
C GLN A 9 -49.84 -18.74 10.70
N LEU A 10 -49.64 -17.43 10.93
CA LEU A 10 -48.49 -16.90 11.68
C LEU A 10 -48.76 -17.02 13.18
N ASP A 11 -48.02 -17.90 13.84
CA ASP A 11 -48.05 -18.12 15.29
C ASP A 11 -47.10 -17.10 15.96
N THR A 12 -47.65 -16.02 16.51
CA THR A 12 -46.88 -15.01 17.26
C THR A 12 -46.69 -15.48 18.71
N GLY A 13 -45.87 -16.51 18.88
CA GLY A 13 -45.41 -16.93 20.19
C GLY A 13 -44.42 -15.92 20.79
N ASN A 14 -44.81 -15.27 21.87
CA ASN A 14 -43.97 -14.40 22.71
C ASN A 14 -42.71 -15.14 23.20
N PHE A 15 -41.61 -15.01 22.46
CA PHE A 15 -40.28 -15.46 22.86
C PHE A 15 -39.61 -14.37 23.73
N LEU A 16 -40.03 -14.26 24.99
CA LEU A 16 -39.18 -13.60 25.99
C LEU A 16 -38.15 -14.61 26.49
N PRO A 17 -36.84 -14.36 26.31
CA PRO A 17 -35.81 -15.27 26.79
C PRO A 17 -35.90 -15.36 28.32
N LYS A 18 -36.11 -16.58 28.84
CA LYS A 18 -36.01 -16.87 30.26
C LYS A 18 -34.57 -16.59 30.71
N ILE A 19 -34.37 -15.45 31.36
CA ILE A 19 -33.08 -15.12 31.96
C ILE A 19 -32.84 -16.10 33.13
N PRO A 20 -31.78 -16.92 33.11
CA PRO A 20 -31.51 -17.84 34.18
C PRO A 20 -31.26 -17.08 35.49
N PHE A 21 -31.85 -17.56 36.57
CA PHE A 21 -31.70 -16.98 37.91
C PHE A 21 -30.24 -17.12 38.36
N MET A 22 -29.44 -16.06 38.14
CA MET A 22 -28.05 -16.03 38.60
C MET A 22 -28.00 -15.82 40.12
N SER A 23 -27.14 -16.59 40.78
CA SER A 23 -26.88 -16.47 42.21
C SER A 23 -26.27 -15.11 42.57
N ALA A 24 -26.46 -14.65 43.81
CA ALA A 24 -25.97 -13.34 44.26
C ALA A 24 -24.44 -13.16 44.05
N LYS A 25 -23.66 -14.24 44.18
CA LYS A 25 -22.21 -14.24 43.94
C LYS A 25 -21.86 -13.99 42.46
N GLN A 26 -22.64 -14.56 41.53
CA GLN A 26 -22.42 -14.35 40.10
C GLN A 26 -22.81 -12.94 39.65
N ARG A 27 -23.85 -12.35 40.27
CA ARG A 27 -24.24 -10.95 39.99
C ARG A 27 -23.14 -9.97 40.38
N GLY A 28 -22.46 -10.21 41.51
CA GLY A 28 -21.31 -9.40 41.93
C GLY A 28 -20.14 -9.48 40.94
N LEU A 29 -19.83 -10.67 40.44
CA LEU A 29 -18.70 -10.88 39.53
C LEU A 29 -18.93 -10.24 38.15
N VAL A 30 -20.17 -10.30 37.64
CA VAL A 30 -20.57 -9.61 36.40
C VAL A 30 -20.51 -8.09 36.56
N ALA A 31 -20.99 -7.55 37.70
CA ALA A 31 -20.93 -6.12 37.96
C ALA A 31 -19.49 -5.58 38.03
N VAL A 32 -18.57 -6.32 38.66
CA VAL A 32 -17.14 -5.96 38.71
C VAL A 32 -16.52 -6.00 37.31
N SER A 33 -16.84 -7.01 36.50
CA SER A 33 -16.33 -7.10 35.13
C SER A 33 -16.80 -5.92 34.27
N ILE A 34 -18.07 -5.50 34.39
CA ILE A 34 -18.60 -4.35 33.64
C ILE A 34 -17.91 -3.06 34.08
N LEU A 35 -17.71 -2.87 35.39
CA LEU A 35 -17.04 -1.69 35.95
C LEU A 35 -15.60 -1.56 35.45
N LEU A 36 -14.85 -2.68 35.40
CA LEU A 36 -13.47 -2.69 34.89
C LEU A 36 -13.40 -2.35 33.40
N THR A 37 -14.35 -2.83 32.59
CA THR A 37 -14.43 -2.49 31.16
C THR A 37 -14.70 -1.00 30.96
N ILE A 38 -15.61 -0.41 31.74
CA ILE A 38 -15.92 1.03 31.66
C ILE A 38 -14.70 1.86 32.07
N LEU A 39 -14.01 1.49 33.15
CA LEU A 39 -12.78 2.16 33.59
C LEU A 39 -11.67 2.07 32.54
N GLY A 40 -11.51 0.93 31.88
CA GLY A 40 -10.54 0.76 30.80
C GLY A 40 -10.82 1.66 29.60
N ILE A 41 -12.10 1.79 29.20
CA ILE A 41 -12.52 2.68 28.10
C ILE A 41 -12.25 4.14 28.47
N LEU A 42 -12.60 4.58 29.69
CA LEU A 42 -12.35 5.96 30.15
C LEU A 42 -10.86 6.31 30.22
N PHE A 43 -10.03 5.36 30.65
CA PHE A 43 -8.56 5.54 30.69
C PHE A 43 -7.95 5.60 29.28
N TYR A 44 -8.47 4.80 28.35
CA TYR A 44 -8.00 4.81 26.96
C TYR A 44 -8.33 6.12 26.25
N THR A 45 -9.54 6.68 26.45
CA THR A 45 -9.95 7.92 25.78
C THR A 45 -9.24 9.17 26.31
N THR A 46 -8.96 9.23 27.62
CA THR A 46 -8.20 10.36 28.21
C THR A 46 -6.75 10.38 27.75
N ARG A 47 -6.09 9.22 27.64
CA ARG A 47 -4.70 9.17 27.17
C ARG A 47 -4.55 9.51 25.68
N ASN A 48 -5.59 9.27 24.87
CA ASN A 48 -5.54 9.57 23.44
C ASN A 48 -5.79 11.06 23.12
N SER A 49 -6.32 11.87 24.06
CA SER A 49 -6.56 13.30 23.80
C SER A 49 -5.34 14.20 24.00
N GLU A 50 -4.31 13.76 24.72
CA GLU A 50 -3.09 14.57 24.98
C GLU A 50 -2.16 14.65 23.76
N ASN A 51 -2.30 13.76 22.76
CA ASN A 51 -1.46 13.78 21.55
C ASN A 51 -1.98 14.73 20.44
N SER A 52 -3.10 15.44 20.65
CA SER A 52 -3.76 16.22 19.58
C SER A 52 -3.55 17.73 19.64
N LEU A 53 -2.69 18.25 20.53
CA LEU A 53 -2.54 19.70 20.75
C LEU A 53 -1.21 20.33 20.27
N GLU A 54 -0.23 19.57 19.76
CA GLU A 54 1.08 20.12 19.37
C GLU A 54 1.32 20.36 17.86
N GLN A 55 0.27 20.41 17.03
CA GLN A 55 0.46 20.57 15.57
C GLN A 55 -0.29 21.78 14.98
N LYS A 56 0.05 23.00 15.42
CA LYS A 56 -0.54 24.23 14.86
C LYS A 56 0.41 25.38 14.45
N ASP A 57 1.73 25.21 14.51
CA ASP A 57 2.66 26.35 14.31
C ASP A 57 3.68 26.24 13.14
N PHE A 58 3.37 25.52 12.05
CA PHE A 58 4.29 25.43 10.90
C PHE A 58 3.69 25.85 9.54
N ALA A 59 2.86 26.89 9.53
CA ALA A 59 2.40 27.51 8.29
C ALA A 59 2.69 29.02 8.32
N ASN A 60 3.93 29.43 7.98
CA ASN A 60 4.28 30.74 7.39
C ASN A 60 5.81 30.95 7.31
N GLN A 61 6.42 30.65 6.14
CA GLN A 61 7.71 31.14 5.62
C GLN A 61 8.01 30.27 4.38
N GLU A 62 8.21 30.70 3.14
CA GLU A 62 8.72 31.95 2.56
C GLU A 62 8.10 32.16 1.17
N GLN A 63 7.54 33.36 0.95
CA GLN A 63 7.46 34.01 -0.36
C GLN A 63 8.18 35.34 -0.23
N ASN A 64 9.34 35.46 -0.87
CA ASN A 64 9.91 36.67 -1.49
C ASN A 64 11.39 36.42 -1.78
N ASP A 65 11.76 36.32 -3.06
CA ASP A 65 12.44 37.46 -3.66
C ASP A 65 12.48 37.35 -5.18
N SER A 66 12.11 38.46 -5.80
CA SER A 66 12.04 38.70 -7.22
C SER A 66 13.21 39.59 -7.64
N SER A 67 13.57 39.47 -8.91
CA SER A 67 14.29 40.45 -9.75
C SER A 67 15.82 40.48 -9.71
N VAL A 68 16.40 40.00 -10.81
CA VAL A 68 17.43 40.75 -11.54
C VAL A 68 17.11 40.66 -13.03
N VAL A 69 16.97 41.82 -13.67
CA VAL A 69 16.59 42.01 -15.08
C VAL A 69 17.80 42.54 -15.86
N ASN A 70 17.85 42.19 -17.16
CA ASN A 70 18.57 42.83 -18.28
C ASN A 70 20.07 42.55 -18.44
N ALA A 71 20.50 42.00 -19.59
CA ALA A 71 20.61 42.74 -20.86
C ALA A 71 21.10 41.89 -22.05
N LEU A 72 20.33 41.96 -23.15
CA LEU A 72 20.68 42.01 -24.58
C LEU A 72 21.88 41.21 -25.15
N LYS A 73 21.60 40.36 -26.16
CA LYS A 73 21.82 40.70 -27.59
C LYS A 73 21.31 39.58 -28.53
N ALA A 74 20.38 39.95 -29.41
CA ALA A 74 20.18 39.31 -30.73
C ALA A 74 21.00 40.10 -31.78
N PRO A 75 21.26 39.58 -33.00
CA PRO A 75 20.21 39.50 -34.03
C PRO A 75 20.26 38.30 -35.02
N SER A 76 19.06 37.94 -35.49
CA SER A 76 18.60 37.71 -36.87
C SER A 76 19.43 36.89 -37.89
N ASN A 77 18.82 35.82 -38.42
CA ASN A 77 18.43 35.62 -39.85
C ASN A 77 18.03 34.15 -40.09
N LEU A 78 16.74 33.84 -40.28
CA LEU A 78 16.06 33.63 -41.58
C LEU A 78 16.73 32.61 -42.54
N LYS A 79 16.12 31.42 -42.68
CA LYS A 79 15.78 30.86 -44.01
C LYS A 79 14.72 29.75 -43.95
N THR A 80 13.94 29.75 -45.02
CA THR A 80 12.60 29.18 -45.23
C THR A 80 12.64 27.79 -45.91
N ALA A 81 11.54 27.04 -45.73
CA ALA A 81 10.91 26.06 -46.63
C ALA A 81 11.62 24.72 -46.93
N SER A 82 10.93 23.61 -46.63
CA SER A 82 10.06 22.95 -47.63
C SER A 82 9.31 21.77 -47.04
N GLN A 83 8.07 21.61 -47.51
CA GLN A 83 7.22 20.44 -47.36
C GLN A 83 7.91 19.19 -47.93
N ASP A 84 7.70 18.03 -47.32
CA ASP A 84 7.21 16.91 -48.12
C ASP A 84 6.31 15.98 -47.31
N LYS A 85 5.27 15.53 -48.00
CA LYS A 85 4.12 14.77 -47.51
C LYS A 85 4.28 13.39 -48.12
N SER A 86 4.62 12.39 -47.31
CA SER A 86 4.48 10.99 -47.72
C SER A 86 3.87 10.17 -46.61
N LYS A 87 2.81 9.50 -47.04
CA LYS A 87 1.83 8.71 -46.32
C LYS A 87 2.27 7.24 -46.42
N ASP A 88 1.79 6.44 -45.47
CA ASP A 88 1.78 4.97 -45.46
C ASP A 88 3.09 4.26 -45.10
N SER A 89 3.23 3.85 -43.83
CA SER A 89 2.82 2.50 -43.39
C SER A 89 3.49 2.16 -42.03
N PRO A 90 2.73 1.67 -41.04
CA PRO A 90 3.28 1.30 -39.74
C PRO A 90 4.03 -0.04 -39.85
N SER A 91 5.34 0.04 -40.10
CA SER A 91 6.20 -1.15 -40.04
C SER A 91 6.51 -1.47 -38.59
N ALA A 92 6.00 -2.62 -38.17
CA ALA A 92 6.25 -3.30 -36.92
C ALA A 92 7.75 -3.52 -36.69
N ALA A 93 8.42 -2.51 -36.14
CA ALA A 93 9.72 -2.63 -35.50
C ALA A 93 9.51 -2.62 -33.98
N ALA A 94 8.69 -3.55 -33.49
CA ALA A 94 8.92 -4.11 -32.16
C ALA A 94 10.25 -4.86 -32.23
N ALA A 95 11.35 -4.10 -32.17
CA ALA A 95 12.68 -4.65 -32.08
C ALA A 95 12.67 -5.64 -30.92
N ASN A 96 13.14 -6.85 -31.20
CA ASN A 96 13.41 -7.93 -30.25
C ASN A 96 14.41 -7.43 -29.19
N LYS A 97 13.98 -6.56 -28.26
CA LYS A 97 14.68 -6.33 -27.01
C LYS A 97 14.50 -7.62 -26.22
N LEU A 98 15.56 -8.42 -26.19
CA LEU A 98 15.66 -9.54 -25.26
C LEU A 98 15.30 -9.03 -23.86
N PRO A 99 14.52 -9.80 -23.08
CA PRO A 99 14.21 -9.42 -21.72
C PRO A 99 15.52 -9.18 -20.94
N PRO A 100 15.57 -8.17 -20.05
CA PRO A 100 16.77 -7.90 -19.28
C PRO A 100 17.12 -9.13 -18.43
N SER A 101 18.40 -9.49 -18.41
CA SER A 101 18.90 -10.52 -17.49
C SER A 101 18.80 -10.04 -16.04
N ASN A 102 18.75 -10.98 -15.09
CA ASN A 102 18.71 -10.65 -13.65
C ASN A 102 19.88 -9.73 -13.23
N LYS A 103 21.08 -9.96 -13.80
CA LYS A 103 22.26 -9.14 -13.49
C LYS A 103 22.12 -7.71 -14.00
N GLU A 104 21.67 -7.54 -15.25
CA GLU A 104 21.44 -6.21 -15.82
C GLU A 104 20.35 -5.44 -15.06
N LEU A 105 19.31 -6.14 -14.60
CA LEU A 105 18.26 -5.56 -13.77
C LEU A 105 18.82 -5.11 -12.41
N GLU A 106 19.60 -5.95 -11.74
CA GLU A 106 20.23 -5.60 -10.45
C GLU A 106 21.20 -4.41 -10.57
N ASP A 107 22.04 -4.39 -11.61
CA ASP A 107 22.99 -3.30 -11.85
C ASP A 107 22.25 -1.98 -12.11
N TRP A 108 21.18 -2.02 -12.91
CA TRP A 108 20.33 -0.87 -13.17
C TRP A 108 19.62 -0.38 -11.90
N LEU A 109 19.01 -1.28 -11.14
CA LEU A 109 18.36 -0.96 -9.86
C LEU A 109 19.32 -0.33 -8.86
N GLN A 110 20.55 -0.83 -8.77
CA GLN A 110 21.57 -0.27 -7.87
C GLN A 110 21.96 1.14 -8.25
N LYS A 111 22.10 1.43 -9.55
CA LYS A 111 22.35 2.79 -10.04
C LYS A 111 21.17 3.70 -9.69
N GLU A 112 19.97 3.31 -10.11
CA GLU A 112 18.76 4.12 -9.95
C GLU A 112 18.41 4.38 -8.48
N SER A 113 18.62 3.38 -7.61
CA SER A 113 18.31 3.51 -6.18
C SER A 113 19.20 4.51 -5.43
N LYS A 114 20.42 4.79 -5.94
CA LYS A 114 21.31 5.82 -5.41
C LYS A 114 20.91 7.22 -5.89
N ASP A 115 20.35 7.28 -7.09
CA ASP A 115 19.92 8.51 -7.74
C ASP A 115 18.52 8.97 -7.28
N LEU A 116 17.74 8.11 -6.60
CA LEU A 116 16.44 8.48 -5.99
C LEU A 116 16.48 9.74 -5.10
N THR A 117 17.63 10.04 -4.48
CA THR A 117 17.84 11.26 -3.66
C THR A 117 18.17 12.51 -4.47
N ARG A 118 18.46 12.40 -5.77
CA ARG A 118 18.83 13.49 -6.68
C ARG A 118 17.79 13.53 -7.81
N MET A 119 16.74 14.30 -7.60
CA MET A 119 15.48 14.23 -8.36
C MET A 119 15.34 15.01 -9.70
N PRO A 120 16.37 15.48 -10.44
CA PRO A 120 16.08 16.12 -11.74
C PRO A 120 15.89 15.15 -12.92
N ASP A 121 16.38 13.89 -12.85
CA ASP A 121 16.55 13.05 -14.07
C ASP A 121 15.83 11.68 -14.04
N PHE A 122 14.74 11.52 -13.26
CA PHE A 122 14.00 10.25 -13.28
C PHE A 122 13.40 9.98 -14.66
N ASN A 123 13.93 8.96 -15.34
CA ASN A 123 13.50 8.59 -16.69
C ASN A 123 12.31 7.63 -16.63
N GLU A 124 11.10 8.19 -16.49
CA GLU A 124 9.84 7.43 -16.44
C GLU A 124 9.70 6.48 -17.63
N LYS A 125 10.12 6.90 -18.84
CA LYS A 125 10.00 6.05 -20.03
C LYS A 125 10.86 4.80 -19.92
N GLU A 126 12.13 4.95 -19.52
CA GLU A 126 13.02 3.81 -19.31
C GLU A 126 12.52 2.91 -18.18
N PHE A 127 11.98 3.49 -17.10
CA PHE A 127 11.37 2.75 -16.02
C PHE A 127 10.22 1.85 -16.53
N GLN A 128 9.28 2.41 -17.30
CA GLN A 128 8.16 1.64 -17.86
C GLN A 128 8.63 0.56 -18.83
N GLU A 129 9.60 0.86 -19.71
CA GLU A 129 10.20 -0.15 -20.60
C GLU A 129 10.81 -1.32 -19.81
N LYS A 130 11.44 -1.05 -18.67
CA LYS A 130 11.97 -2.10 -17.79
C LYS A 130 10.87 -2.91 -17.14
N VAL A 131 9.82 -2.27 -16.61
CA VAL A 131 8.69 -2.92 -15.95
C VAL A 131 7.93 -3.84 -16.90
N GLU A 132 7.67 -3.39 -18.13
CA GLU A 132 6.99 -4.18 -19.16
C GLU A 132 7.83 -5.38 -19.61
N GLY A 133 9.16 -5.24 -19.60
CA GLY A 133 10.10 -6.31 -19.97
C GLY A 133 10.42 -7.33 -18.87
N LEU A 134 9.83 -7.22 -17.68
CA LEU A 134 10.15 -8.14 -16.57
C LEU A 134 9.65 -9.55 -16.85
N THR A 135 10.55 -10.53 -16.72
CA THR A 135 10.24 -11.96 -16.76
C THR A 135 9.81 -12.46 -15.37
N PRO A 136 9.20 -13.66 -15.27
CA PRO A 136 8.93 -14.29 -13.97
C PRO A 136 10.18 -14.42 -13.08
N GLU A 137 11.34 -14.71 -13.66
CA GLU A 137 12.61 -14.77 -12.92
C GLU A 137 13.00 -13.40 -12.36
N ASN A 138 12.81 -12.33 -13.15
CA ASN A 138 13.06 -10.97 -12.72
C ASN A 138 12.12 -10.56 -11.57
N LEU A 139 10.84 -10.91 -11.65
CA LEU A 139 9.86 -10.64 -10.58
C LEU A 139 10.24 -11.36 -9.27
N GLU A 140 10.73 -12.60 -9.36
CA GLU A 140 11.24 -13.32 -8.21
C GLU A 140 12.49 -12.67 -7.62
N THR A 141 13.40 -12.18 -8.47
CA THR A 141 14.57 -11.41 -8.04
C THR A 141 14.17 -10.12 -7.33
N LEU A 142 13.21 -9.34 -7.87
CA LEU A 142 12.69 -8.14 -7.23
C LEU A 142 12.08 -8.44 -5.85
N LYS A 143 11.31 -9.53 -5.73
CA LYS A 143 10.75 -10.01 -4.45
C LYS A 143 11.87 -10.30 -3.44
N LYS A 144 12.90 -11.05 -3.85
CA LYS A 144 14.06 -11.39 -3.00
C LYS A 144 14.82 -10.16 -2.54
N ILE A 145 15.06 -9.20 -3.43
CA ILE A 145 15.72 -7.93 -3.09
C ILE A 145 14.89 -7.18 -2.05
N SER A 146 13.58 -7.04 -2.29
CA SER A 146 12.66 -6.32 -1.41
C SER A 146 12.60 -6.91 0.01
N LEU A 147 12.71 -8.24 0.14
CA LEU A 147 12.71 -8.96 1.41
C LEU A 147 14.07 -8.98 2.13
N SER A 148 15.15 -8.59 1.46
CA SER A 148 16.49 -8.72 2.02
C SER A 148 16.85 -7.55 2.94
N GLU A 149 16.85 -7.76 4.24
CA GLU A 149 17.28 -6.75 5.24
C GLU A 149 18.70 -6.22 5.04
N LYS A 150 19.57 -7.00 4.37
CA LYS A 150 20.96 -6.63 4.10
C LYS A 150 21.10 -5.66 2.91
N ARG A 151 20.08 -5.52 2.07
CA ARG A 151 20.10 -4.61 0.91
C ARG A 151 19.73 -3.19 1.35
N GLU A 152 20.22 -2.20 0.61
CA GLU A 152 19.95 -0.79 0.86
C GLU A 152 18.45 -0.48 0.80
N ALA A 153 17.96 0.42 1.68
CA ALA A 153 16.53 0.70 1.81
C ALA A 153 15.91 1.20 0.49
N ASN A 154 16.57 2.11 -0.21
CA ASN A 154 16.11 2.63 -1.49
C ASN A 154 15.99 1.54 -2.56
N LEU A 155 16.96 0.61 -2.60
CA LEU A 155 16.95 -0.51 -3.52
C LEU A 155 15.75 -1.43 -3.26
N ARG A 156 15.43 -1.67 -1.98
CA ARG A 156 14.26 -2.47 -1.57
C ARG A 156 12.95 -1.79 -1.95
N VAL A 157 12.84 -0.49 -1.70
CA VAL A 157 11.66 0.32 -2.08
C VAL A 157 11.47 0.34 -3.59
N LEU A 158 12.53 0.61 -4.36
CA LEU A 158 12.47 0.64 -5.81
C LEU A 158 12.10 -0.73 -6.39
N SER A 159 12.66 -1.80 -5.85
CA SER A 159 12.34 -3.16 -6.29
C SER A 159 10.87 -3.50 -6.06
N LEU A 160 10.34 -3.13 -4.89
CA LEU A 160 8.92 -3.32 -4.58
C LEU A 160 8.02 -2.42 -5.42
N TYR A 161 8.47 -1.19 -5.72
CA TYR A 161 7.77 -0.27 -6.61
C TYR A 161 7.63 -0.86 -8.02
N MET A 162 8.73 -1.34 -8.61
CA MET A 162 8.70 -2.01 -9.91
C MET A 162 7.80 -3.24 -9.90
N LEU A 163 7.88 -4.05 -8.83
CA LEU A 163 7.00 -5.21 -8.66
C LEU A 163 5.54 -4.77 -8.66
N GLY A 164 5.20 -3.69 -7.94
CA GLY A 164 3.84 -3.15 -7.88
C GLY A 164 3.31 -2.51 -9.16
N GLN A 165 4.17 -2.20 -10.14
CA GLN A 165 3.78 -1.62 -11.43
C GLN A 165 3.57 -2.68 -12.52
N ASN A 166 4.13 -3.88 -12.33
CA ASN A 166 3.95 -4.97 -13.28
C ASN A 166 2.60 -5.69 -13.07
N SER A 167 1.79 -5.80 -14.11
CA SER A 167 0.45 -6.40 -14.05
C SER A 167 0.45 -7.90 -13.71
N GLY A 168 1.54 -8.61 -14.02
CA GLY A 168 1.73 -10.04 -13.71
C GLY A 168 2.27 -10.30 -12.30
N ALA A 169 2.55 -9.26 -11.51
CA ALA A 169 3.24 -9.40 -10.23
C ALA A 169 2.36 -9.76 -9.04
N GLY A 170 1.04 -9.88 -9.21
CA GLY A 170 0.08 -10.05 -8.11
C GLY A 170 0.40 -11.21 -7.16
N VAL A 171 0.85 -12.35 -7.71
CA VAL A 171 1.26 -13.53 -6.92
C VAL A 171 2.51 -13.25 -6.08
N TYR A 172 3.47 -12.49 -6.63
CA TYR A 172 4.71 -12.15 -5.94
C TYR A 172 4.49 -11.13 -4.81
N LEU A 173 3.56 -10.18 -5.00
CA LEU A 173 3.14 -9.26 -3.95
C LEU A 173 2.41 -10.00 -2.81
N GLU A 174 1.57 -10.97 -3.15
CA GLU A 174 0.90 -11.81 -2.17
C GLU A 174 1.90 -12.67 -1.37
N ASP A 175 2.86 -13.30 -2.05
CA ASP A 175 3.96 -14.02 -1.41
C ASP A 175 4.78 -13.11 -0.49
N PHE A 176 5.06 -11.88 -0.92
CA PHE A 176 5.77 -10.88 -0.12
C PHE A 176 5.01 -10.53 1.16
N LEU A 177 3.69 -10.36 1.09
CA LEU A 177 2.83 -10.03 2.23
C LEU A 177 2.69 -11.18 3.24
N LYS A 178 2.81 -12.43 2.77
CA LYS A 178 2.77 -13.63 3.63
C LYS A 178 4.04 -13.83 4.46
N GLN A 179 5.16 -13.22 4.05
CA GLN A 179 6.40 -13.35 4.79
C GLN A 179 6.30 -12.62 6.15
N PRO A 180 6.76 -13.26 7.24
CA PRO A 180 6.74 -12.62 8.55
C PRO A 180 7.52 -11.31 8.51
N ILE A 181 7.05 -10.31 9.25
CA ILE A 181 7.86 -9.13 9.53
C ILE A 181 8.94 -9.60 10.51
N PRO A 182 10.24 -9.39 10.20
CA PRO A 182 11.31 -9.69 11.14
C PRO A 182 11.04 -8.97 12.46
N LEU A 183 10.68 -9.71 13.50
CA LEU A 183 10.40 -9.15 14.80
C LEU A 183 11.73 -8.85 15.47
N SER A 184 12.05 -7.57 15.68
CA SER A 184 12.96 -7.23 16.77
C SER A 184 12.15 -7.33 18.08
N PRO A 185 12.41 -8.33 18.95
CA PRO A 185 11.70 -8.43 20.21
C PRO A 185 12.02 -7.19 21.04
N GLN A 186 10.98 -6.38 21.31
CA GLN A 186 11.06 -5.17 22.14
C GLN A 186 12.07 -4.15 21.63
N ALA A 187 11.89 -3.69 20.38
CA ALA A 187 12.56 -2.49 19.92
C ALA A 187 12.30 -1.34 20.91
N ALA A 188 13.36 -0.85 21.56
CA ALA A 188 13.24 0.27 22.47
C ALA A 188 12.77 1.51 21.69
N PRO A 189 11.99 2.41 22.31
CA PRO A 189 11.63 3.68 21.70
C PRO A 189 12.87 4.45 21.22
N HIS A 190 12.78 5.04 20.03
CA HIS A 190 13.83 5.77 19.32
C HIS A 190 15.07 4.93 18.97
N SER A 191 14.95 3.60 18.96
CA SER A 191 16.05 2.72 18.58
C SER A 191 16.18 2.54 17.07
N VAL A 192 17.38 2.12 16.63
CA VAL A 192 17.62 1.70 15.25
C VAL A 192 16.70 0.53 14.85
N ASP A 193 16.39 -0.37 15.79
CA ASP A 193 15.52 -1.51 15.52
C ASP A 193 14.04 -1.10 15.40
N GLU A 194 13.62 -0.05 16.10
CA GLU A 194 12.30 0.56 15.85
C GLU A 194 12.24 1.09 14.42
N MET A 195 13.24 1.85 13.99
CA MET A 195 13.28 2.38 12.62
C MET A 195 13.28 1.25 11.58
N LYS A 196 14.00 0.15 11.82
CA LYS A 196 13.95 -1.02 10.94
C LYS A 196 12.55 -1.63 10.89
N ASN A 197 11.92 -1.85 12.04
CA ASN A 197 10.55 -2.37 12.11
C ASN A 197 9.56 -1.47 11.36
N GLN A 198 9.68 -0.15 11.50
CA GLN A 198 8.83 0.79 10.77
C GLN A 198 9.06 0.75 9.25
N ARG A 199 10.31 0.57 8.80
CA ARG A 199 10.62 0.39 7.37
C ARG A 199 10.00 -0.89 6.81
N GLU A 200 10.10 -2.00 7.54
CA GLU A 200 9.47 -3.26 7.11
C GLU A 200 7.96 -3.11 7.01
N LYS A 201 7.32 -2.49 8.02
CA LYS A 201 5.90 -2.18 8.01
C LYS A 201 5.50 -1.31 6.82
N ALA A 202 6.27 -0.28 6.51
CA ALA A 202 6.04 0.59 5.37
C ALA A 202 6.11 -0.17 4.03
N LEU A 203 7.07 -1.08 3.89
CA LEU A 203 7.16 -1.96 2.71
C LEU A 203 5.93 -2.88 2.60
N ARG A 204 5.43 -3.44 3.70
CA ARG A 204 4.21 -4.26 3.69
C ARG A 204 2.98 -3.45 3.28
N VAL A 205 2.83 -2.23 3.78
CA VAL A 205 1.74 -1.31 3.39
C VAL A 205 1.84 -0.99 1.90
N MET A 206 3.03 -0.66 1.42
CA MET A 206 3.26 -0.37 0.01
C MET A 206 2.86 -1.55 -0.89
N ALA A 207 3.25 -2.78 -0.54
CA ALA A 207 2.87 -3.98 -1.29
C ALA A 207 1.34 -4.19 -1.29
N LEU A 208 0.69 -3.98 -0.15
CA LEU A 208 -0.74 -4.13 0.00
C LEU A 208 -1.52 -3.11 -0.83
N GLU A 209 -1.16 -1.83 -0.76
CA GLU A 209 -1.80 -0.77 -1.53
C GLU A 209 -1.60 -0.97 -3.03
N ARG A 210 -0.45 -1.48 -3.47
CA ARG A 210 -0.23 -1.85 -4.88
C ARG A 210 -1.17 -2.96 -5.33
N LYS A 211 -1.37 -3.98 -4.50
CA LYS A 211 -2.30 -5.07 -4.78
C LYS A 211 -3.75 -4.58 -4.83
N ILE A 212 -4.16 -3.69 -3.91
CA ILE A 212 -5.48 -3.06 -3.92
C ILE A 212 -5.68 -2.22 -5.19
N ALA A 213 -4.70 -1.39 -5.56
CA ALA A 213 -4.76 -0.52 -6.72
C ALA A 213 -4.82 -1.29 -8.05
N ALA A 214 -4.24 -2.49 -8.11
CA ALA A 214 -4.29 -3.36 -9.27
C ALA A 214 -5.66 -4.05 -9.44
N ALA A 215 -6.53 -4.04 -8.43
CA ALA A 215 -7.83 -4.70 -8.50
C ALA A 215 -8.79 -3.92 -9.43
N PRO A 216 -9.55 -4.58 -10.32
CA PRO A 216 -10.38 -3.91 -11.32
C PRO A 216 -11.61 -3.20 -10.74
N SER A 217 -11.94 -3.43 -9.47
CA SER A 217 -13.06 -2.79 -8.79
C SER A 217 -12.91 -2.84 -7.28
N LYS A 218 -13.64 -1.99 -6.56
CA LYS A 218 -13.72 -2.03 -5.09
C LYS A 218 -14.14 -3.41 -4.56
N LYS A 219 -15.08 -4.07 -5.23
CA LYS A 219 -15.53 -5.42 -4.87
C LYS A 219 -14.40 -6.45 -5.02
N ALA A 220 -13.61 -6.35 -6.09
CA ALA A 220 -12.45 -7.21 -6.28
C ALA A 220 -11.38 -6.95 -5.21
N ALA A 221 -11.05 -5.69 -4.94
CA ALA A 221 -10.12 -5.31 -3.86
C ALA A 221 -10.55 -5.88 -2.50
N LYS A 222 -11.84 -5.75 -2.16
CA LYS A 222 -12.40 -6.30 -0.92
C LYS A 222 -12.25 -7.82 -0.84
N ASN A 223 -12.55 -8.54 -1.92
CA ASN A 223 -12.40 -9.99 -1.97
C ASN A 223 -10.93 -10.41 -1.82
N GLU A 224 -10.00 -9.70 -2.46
CA GLU A 224 -8.57 -9.96 -2.33
C GLU A 224 -8.08 -9.76 -0.89
N LEU A 225 -8.45 -8.65 -0.25
CA LEU A 225 -8.11 -8.38 1.13
C LEU A 225 -8.69 -9.41 2.12
N GLN A 226 -9.93 -9.86 1.89
CA GLN A 226 -10.54 -10.93 2.67
C GLN A 226 -9.78 -12.25 2.53
N GLY A 227 -9.36 -12.60 1.31
CA GLY A 227 -8.54 -13.79 1.06
C GLY A 227 -7.20 -13.73 1.77
N LEU A 228 -6.52 -12.57 1.71
CA LEU A 228 -5.24 -12.33 2.38
C LEU A 228 -5.34 -12.45 3.90
N LEU A 229 -6.44 -11.98 4.50
CA LEU A 229 -6.65 -12.05 5.95
C LEU A 229 -6.64 -13.49 6.48
N GLY A 230 -7.03 -14.48 5.67
CA GLY A 230 -6.97 -15.90 6.04
C GLY A 230 -5.55 -16.49 6.02
N GLN A 231 -4.59 -15.81 5.39
CA GLN A 231 -3.28 -16.37 5.05
C GLN A 231 -2.12 -15.64 5.75
N ILE A 232 -2.31 -14.37 6.13
CA ILE A 232 -1.29 -13.57 6.82
C ILE A 232 -1.31 -13.88 8.31
N ASN A 233 -0.15 -14.25 8.86
CA ASN A 233 0.02 -14.55 10.28
C ASN A 233 0.41 -13.32 11.12
N ASP A 234 0.98 -12.28 10.50
CA ASP A 234 1.45 -11.09 11.21
C ASP A 234 0.28 -10.28 11.81
N PRO A 235 0.18 -10.13 13.14
CA PRO A 235 -0.98 -9.48 13.77
C PRO A 235 -1.16 -8.03 13.38
N TRP A 236 -0.06 -7.29 13.20
CA TRP A 236 -0.11 -5.87 12.84
C TRP A 236 -0.64 -5.68 11.42
N LEU A 237 -0.18 -6.49 10.47
CA LEU A 237 -0.64 -6.45 9.09
C LEU A 237 -2.10 -6.91 8.96
N ARG A 238 -2.52 -7.91 9.74
CA ARG A 238 -3.94 -8.33 9.82
C ARG A 238 -4.84 -7.18 10.27
N ASP A 239 -4.47 -6.48 11.34
CA ASP A 239 -5.21 -5.32 11.84
C ASP A 239 -5.26 -4.18 10.80
N PHE A 240 -4.14 -3.94 10.11
CA PHE A 240 -4.10 -2.97 9.02
C PHE A 240 -5.07 -3.34 7.88
N ILE A 241 -5.07 -4.61 7.45
CA ILE A 241 -6.01 -5.11 6.42
C ILE A 241 -7.46 -4.96 6.86
N GLN A 242 -7.77 -5.23 8.13
CA GLN A 242 -9.14 -5.07 8.66
C GLN A 242 -9.61 -3.61 8.62
N ARG A 243 -8.74 -2.66 8.99
CA ARG A 243 -9.05 -1.23 8.86
C ARG A 243 -9.29 -0.83 7.40
N ARG A 244 -8.43 -1.29 6.49
CA ARG A 244 -8.57 -1.02 5.06
C ARG A 244 -9.86 -1.61 4.47
N LEU A 245 -10.26 -2.81 4.91
CA LEU A 245 -11.54 -3.42 4.56
C LEU A 245 -12.74 -2.60 5.04
N ALA A 246 -12.64 -1.97 6.21
CA ALA A 246 -13.70 -1.10 6.74
C ALA A 246 -13.80 0.20 5.94
N GLU A 247 -12.68 0.83 5.59
CA GLU A 247 -12.65 2.03 4.73
C GLU A 247 -13.32 1.78 3.38
N LEU A 248 -12.95 0.68 2.70
CA LEU A 248 -13.56 0.28 1.43
C LEU A 248 -15.07 -0.04 1.53
N ALA A 249 -15.60 -0.29 2.73
CA ALA A 249 -17.02 -0.49 2.95
C ALA A 249 -17.79 0.81 3.21
N SER A 250 -17.09 1.88 3.57
CA SER A 250 -17.67 3.20 3.88
C SER A 250 -17.72 4.16 2.68
N GLU A 251 -17.00 3.85 1.59
CA GLU A 251 -16.95 4.66 0.36
C GLU A 251 -17.87 4.17 -0.77
#